data_AF-N8US74-F1
#
_entry.id   AF-N8US74-F1
#
_cell.length_a   1.000
_cell.length_b   1.000
_cell.length_c   1.000
_cell.angle_alpha   90.00
_cell.angle_beta   90.00
_cell.angle_gamma   90.00
#
_symmetry.space_group_name_H-M   'P 1'
#
loop_
_entity.id
_entity.type
_entity.pdbx_description
1 polymer ?
#
loop_
_entity_poly.entity_id
_entity_poly.type
_entity_poly.pdbx_seq_one_letter_code
_entity_poly.pdbx_strand_id
1 'polypeptide(L)'
;MNYLIKKKKIQAHSAHPILTNELVVISPQYLNVKFKPQADFSFAKAFKGRMCTGLMDSVPAGKYAKHALMNLKWLESFKGRIVETDSVRSTLTFVERGECDTGIVYKTDALISKKVKIIGIFPRNLHPAIIYPIALTKQGEKNSEAIHFNKFINTNPQVKNIFIKHGFHFYK
;
A
#
# COMPACT_ATOMS: atom_id res chain seq x y z
N MET A 1 0.37 -6.15 -13.49
CA MET A 1 -0.20 -6.30 -14.84
C MET A 1 0.82 -6.72 -15.89
N ASN A 2 1.97 -6.04 -15.97
CA ASN A 2 3.04 -6.35 -16.96
C ASN A 2 3.46 -7.82 -16.99
N TYR A 3 3.56 -8.48 -15.84
CA TYR A 3 3.83 -9.92 -15.76
C TYR A 3 2.81 -10.76 -16.55
N LEU A 4 1.51 -10.49 -16.39
CA LEU A 4 0.44 -11.21 -17.07
C LEU A 4 0.39 -10.90 -18.57
N ILE A 5 0.70 -9.65 -18.97
CA ILE A 5 0.85 -9.26 -20.38
C ILE A 5 2.01 -10.06 -21.00
N LYS A 6 3.18 -10.08 -20.35
CA LYS A 6 4.37 -10.81 -20.82
C LYS A 6 4.11 -12.32 -20.92
N LYS A 7 3.35 -12.89 -19.98
CA LYS A 7 2.90 -14.28 -20.00
C LYS A 7 1.72 -14.54 -20.95
N LYS A 8 1.28 -13.52 -21.71
CA LYS A 8 0.17 -13.57 -22.66
C LYS A 8 -1.13 -14.11 -22.05
N LYS A 9 -1.39 -13.82 -20.76
CA LYS A 9 -2.60 -14.21 -20.02
C LYS A 9 -3.72 -13.16 -20.08
N ILE A 10 -3.36 -11.92 -20.38
CA ILE A 10 -4.27 -10.78 -20.63
C ILE A 10 -3.81 -10.04 -21.89
N GLN A 11 -4.71 -9.30 -22.54
CA GLN A 11 -4.34 -8.39 -23.63
C GLN A 11 -3.78 -7.09 -23.05
N ALA A 12 -2.77 -6.50 -23.72
CA ALA A 12 -2.15 -5.27 -23.21
C ALA A 12 -3.17 -4.11 -23.13
N HIS A 13 -4.05 -3.99 -24.13
CA HIS A 13 -5.05 -2.93 -24.21
C HIS A 13 -6.25 -3.13 -23.26
N SER A 14 -6.43 -4.32 -22.69
CA SER A 14 -7.54 -4.56 -21.75
C SER A 14 -7.20 -4.13 -20.32
N ALA A 15 -5.92 -3.93 -20.02
CA ALA A 15 -5.45 -3.46 -18.73
C ALA A 15 -5.47 -1.94 -18.64
N HIS A 16 -6.23 -1.40 -17.70
CA HIS A 16 -6.25 0.03 -17.42
C HIS A 16 -6.26 0.30 -15.91
N PRO A 17 -5.60 1.38 -15.45
CA PRO A 17 -5.61 1.77 -14.06
C PRO A 17 -7.01 2.23 -13.64
N ILE A 18 -7.50 1.77 -12.48
CA ILE A 18 -8.80 2.22 -11.95
C ILE A 18 -8.68 2.87 -10.58
N LEU A 19 -7.76 2.38 -9.75
CA LEU A 19 -7.59 2.87 -8.38
C LEU A 19 -6.14 3.21 -8.08
N THR A 20 -5.98 4.10 -7.13
CA THR A 20 -4.73 4.40 -6.45
C THR A 20 -4.93 4.39 -4.94
N ASN A 21 -3.82 4.32 -4.23
CA ASN A 21 -3.79 4.23 -2.78
C ASN A 21 -2.63 5.06 -2.24
N GLU A 22 -2.60 5.26 -0.94
CA GLU A 22 -1.60 6.06 -0.24
C GLU A 22 -0.74 5.16 0.64
N LEU A 23 0.56 5.43 0.66
CA LEU A 23 1.48 4.77 1.59
C LEU A 23 1.47 5.56 2.90
N VAL A 24 1.24 4.88 4.01
CA VAL A 24 1.09 5.51 5.33
C VAL A 24 2.00 4.85 6.35
N VAL A 25 2.32 5.63 7.39
CA VAL A 25 2.91 5.09 8.61
C VAL A 25 1.83 4.96 9.67
N ILE A 26 1.77 3.79 10.29
CA ILE A 26 0.88 3.49 11.40
C ILE A 26 1.66 3.27 12.69
N SER A 27 1.00 3.47 13.83
CA SER A 27 1.46 3.05 15.16
C SER A 27 0.29 2.45 15.95
N PRO A 28 0.54 1.70 17.04
CA PRO A 28 -0.52 1.32 17.99
C PRO A 28 -1.24 2.57 18.53
N GLN A 29 -2.52 2.44 18.88
CA GLN A 29 -3.32 3.57 19.39
C GLN A 29 -2.68 4.28 20.59
N TYR A 30 -2.13 3.50 21.53
CA TYR A 30 -1.56 4.02 22.78
C TYR A 30 -0.21 4.72 22.58
N LEU A 31 0.49 4.49 21.47
CA LEU A 31 1.83 5.00 21.25
C LEU A 31 1.78 6.33 20.49
N ASN A 32 2.40 7.37 21.02
CA ASN A 32 2.50 8.67 20.37
C ASN A 32 3.87 8.83 19.71
N VAL A 33 3.91 8.63 18.39
CA VAL A 33 5.12 8.80 17.57
C VAL A 33 4.93 10.01 16.67
N LYS A 34 5.90 10.93 16.68
CA LYS A 34 5.92 12.06 15.75
C LYS A 34 6.36 11.58 14.36
N PHE A 35 5.71 12.09 13.33
CA PHE A 35 6.09 11.83 11.95
C PHE A 35 6.07 13.12 11.13
N LYS A 36 7.14 13.34 10.36
CA LYS A 36 7.22 14.38 9.34
C LYS A 36 8.00 13.81 8.15
N PRO A 37 7.43 13.72 6.94
CA PRO A 37 8.08 13.11 5.78
C PRO A 37 9.08 14.10 5.14
N GLN A 38 10.12 14.45 5.88
CA GLN A 38 11.17 15.39 5.48
C GLN A 38 12.54 14.78 5.81
N ALA A 39 13.53 14.99 4.93
CA ALA A 39 14.83 14.35 5.08
C ALA A 39 15.59 14.78 6.35
N ASP A 40 15.34 15.99 6.85
CA ASP A 40 15.92 16.55 8.08
C ASP A 40 15.24 16.04 9.36
N PHE A 41 14.04 15.46 9.26
CA PHE A 41 13.37 14.85 10.40
C PHE A 41 13.95 13.45 10.69
N SER A 42 14.48 13.26 11.90
CA SER A 42 15.04 11.96 12.31
C SER A 42 13.95 11.02 12.82
N PHE A 43 13.24 10.37 11.89
CA PHE A 43 12.13 9.47 12.23
C PHE A 43 12.55 8.28 13.12
N ALA A 44 13.75 7.71 12.91
CA ALA A 44 14.27 6.63 13.75
C ALA A 44 14.48 7.01 15.23
N LYS A 45 14.58 8.32 15.54
CA LYS A 45 14.67 8.82 16.92
C LYS A 45 13.30 9.12 17.52
N ALA A 46 12.21 9.07 16.75
CA ALA A 46 10.86 9.36 17.24
C ALA A 46 10.25 8.22 18.08
N PHE A 47 10.88 7.04 18.09
CA PHE A 47 10.48 5.86 18.87
C PHE A 47 11.69 4.92 19.06
N LYS A 48 11.61 3.95 19.97
CA LYS A 48 12.73 3.05 20.33
C LYS A 48 12.64 1.66 19.71
N GLY A 49 11.44 1.15 19.46
CA GLY A 49 11.20 -0.21 18.96
C GLY A 49 11.45 -0.37 17.47
N ARG A 50 10.82 -1.40 16.87
CA ARG A 50 11.02 -1.77 15.47
C ARG A 50 10.02 -1.10 14.54
N MET A 51 10.45 -0.89 13.30
CA MET A 51 9.57 -0.49 12.19
C MET A 51 9.30 -1.72 11.32
N CYS A 52 8.03 -2.07 11.13
CA CYS A 52 7.63 -3.17 10.26
C CYS A 52 7.29 -2.67 8.85
N THR A 53 7.56 -3.47 7.83
CA THR A 53 7.03 -3.28 6.48
C THR A 53 6.94 -4.61 5.75
N GLY A 54 6.40 -4.63 4.52
CA GLY A 54 6.51 -5.80 3.66
C GLY A 54 7.97 -6.01 3.23
N LEU A 55 8.32 -7.23 2.81
CA LEU A 55 9.61 -7.51 2.19
C LEU A 55 9.91 -6.50 1.08
N MET A 56 10.98 -5.73 1.27
CA MET A 56 11.35 -4.57 0.46
C MET A 56 11.73 -4.93 -0.97
N ASP A 57 12.13 -6.19 -1.21
CA ASP A 57 12.55 -6.68 -2.52
C ASP A 57 11.46 -7.47 -3.27
N SER A 58 10.37 -7.88 -2.60
CA SER A 58 9.35 -8.76 -3.20
C SER A 58 7.91 -8.27 -3.02
N VAL A 59 7.54 -7.75 -1.86
CA VAL A 59 6.18 -7.30 -1.55
C VAL A 59 5.98 -5.87 -2.07
N PRO A 60 4.90 -5.57 -2.84
CA PRO A 60 4.68 -4.22 -3.36
C PRO A 60 4.73 -3.11 -2.29
N ALA A 61 4.07 -3.29 -1.14
CA ALA A 61 4.10 -2.32 -0.05
C ALA A 61 5.52 -2.11 0.49
N GLY A 62 6.30 -3.18 0.62
CA GLY A 62 7.72 -3.13 1.00
C GLY A 62 8.56 -2.36 0.00
N LYS A 63 8.35 -2.58 -1.30
CA LYS A 63 9.04 -1.82 -2.37
C LYS A 63 8.74 -0.34 -2.28
N TYR A 64 7.48 0.05 -2.14
CA TYR A 64 7.10 1.46 -1.98
C TYR A 64 7.71 2.06 -0.70
N ALA A 65 7.73 1.30 0.41
CA ALA A 65 8.39 1.70 1.65
C ALA A 65 9.90 1.92 1.45
N LYS A 66 10.60 0.99 0.78
CA LYS A 66 12.01 1.12 0.45
C LYS A 66 12.29 2.40 -0.33
N HIS A 67 11.52 2.67 -1.38
CA HIS A 67 11.65 3.92 -2.16
C HIS A 67 11.43 5.17 -1.30
N ALA A 68 10.38 5.20 -0.47
CA ALA A 68 10.08 6.33 0.39
C ALA A 68 11.19 6.60 1.41
N LEU A 69 11.69 5.54 2.07
CA LEU A 69 12.78 5.62 3.04
C LEU A 69 14.10 6.04 2.40
N MET A 70 14.40 5.56 1.19
CA MET A 70 15.61 5.95 0.45
C MET A 70 15.56 7.42 0.02
N ASN A 71 14.44 7.89 -0.52
CA ASN A 71 14.26 9.28 -0.94
C ASN A 71 14.33 10.26 0.26
N LEU A 72 13.91 9.82 1.44
CA LEU A 72 14.06 10.57 2.69
C LEU A 72 15.43 10.40 3.36
N LYS A 73 16.33 9.56 2.81
CA LYS A 73 17.62 9.20 3.41
C LYS A 73 17.50 8.58 4.82
N TRP A 74 16.38 7.92 5.11
CA TRP A 74 16.10 7.33 6.41
C TRP A 74 16.51 5.86 6.53
N LEU A 75 16.65 5.13 5.42
CA LEU A 75 16.82 3.67 5.44
C LEU A 75 17.98 3.22 6.34
N GLU A 76 19.16 3.84 6.21
CA GLU A 76 20.33 3.51 7.04
C GLU A 76 20.11 3.78 8.54
N SER A 77 19.34 4.82 8.88
CA SER A 77 19.04 5.14 10.29
C SER A 77 18.20 4.07 11.00
N PHE A 78 17.56 3.18 10.23
CA PHE A 78 16.78 2.05 10.72
C PHE A 78 17.51 0.71 10.64
N LYS A 79 18.82 0.69 10.32
CA LYS A 79 19.61 -0.55 10.24
C LYS A 79 19.49 -1.36 11.54
N GLY A 80 19.10 -2.63 11.41
CA GLY A 80 18.85 -3.53 12.55
C GLY A 80 17.51 -3.33 13.29
N ARG A 81 16.68 -2.36 12.86
CA ARG A 81 15.35 -2.06 13.44
C ARG A 81 14.19 -2.23 12.46
N ILE A 82 14.46 -2.66 11.23
CA ILE A 82 13.44 -3.01 10.23
C ILE A 82 13.05 -4.48 10.39
N VAL A 83 11.76 -4.76 10.46
CA VAL A 83 11.19 -6.10 10.34
C VAL A 83 10.45 -6.19 9.03
N GLU A 84 10.90 -7.09 8.17
CA GLU A 84 10.26 -7.35 6.89
C GLU A 84 9.29 -8.53 7.02
N THR A 85 8.07 -8.34 6.54
CA THR A 85 6.99 -9.33 6.62
C THR A 85 6.59 -9.82 5.23
N ASP A 86 6.02 -11.00 5.15
CA ASP A 86 5.59 -11.64 3.90
C ASP A 86 4.41 -10.92 3.20
N SER A 87 3.71 -10.04 3.91
CA SER A 87 2.61 -9.24 3.35
C SER A 87 2.36 -7.95 4.12
N VAL A 88 1.68 -7.00 3.47
CA VAL A 88 1.26 -5.75 4.13
C VAL A 88 0.27 -6.00 5.28
N ARG A 89 -0.50 -7.09 5.23
CA ARG A 89 -1.42 -7.47 6.32
C ARG A 89 -0.66 -8.03 7.51
N SER A 90 0.41 -8.78 7.28
CA SER A 90 1.31 -9.23 8.34
C SER A 90 1.99 -8.05 9.03
N THR A 91 2.43 -7.04 8.26
CA THR A 91 2.89 -5.75 8.82
C THR A 91 1.85 -5.12 9.73
N LEU A 92 0.60 -4.99 9.26
CA LEU A 92 -0.48 -4.44 10.06
C LEU A 92 -0.65 -5.22 11.38
N THR A 93 -0.73 -6.55 11.32
CA THR A 93 -0.89 -7.41 12.51
C THR A 93 0.24 -7.24 13.52
N PHE A 94 1.49 -7.07 13.09
CA PHE A 94 2.62 -6.86 14.01
C PHE A 94 2.48 -5.54 14.77
N VAL A 95 2.01 -4.49 14.10
CA VAL A 95 1.74 -3.20 14.75
C VAL A 95 0.52 -3.29 15.66
N GLU A 96 -0.54 -3.99 15.26
CA GLU A 96 -1.72 -4.21 16.11
C GLU A 96 -1.37 -4.91 17.44
N ARG A 97 -0.34 -5.77 17.43
CA ARG A 97 0.15 -6.51 18.60
C ARG A 97 1.25 -5.79 19.37
N GLY A 98 1.73 -4.64 18.88
CA GLY A 98 2.85 -3.92 19.48
C GLY A 98 4.20 -4.61 19.31
N GLU A 99 4.32 -5.61 18.42
CA GLU A 99 5.61 -6.24 18.07
C GLU A 99 6.52 -5.27 17.29
N CYS A 100 5.89 -4.32 16.60
CA CYS A 100 6.52 -3.15 15.99
C CYS A 100 5.85 -1.86 16.48
N ASP A 101 6.65 -0.87 16.85
CA ASP A 101 6.18 0.46 17.27
C ASP A 101 5.55 1.22 16.11
N THR A 102 6.06 0.99 14.89
CA THR A 102 5.54 1.59 13.67
C THR A 102 5.49 0.59 12.54
N GLY A 103 4.62 0.82 11.56
CA GLY A 103 4.58 0.04 10.34
C GLY A 103 4.29 0.88 9.12
N ILE A 104 4.80 0.47 7.96
CA ILE A 104 4.51 1.09 6.66
C ILE A 104 3.54 0.20 5.89
N VAL A 105 2.31 0.68 5.71
CA VAL A 105 1.20 -0.05 5.07
C VAL A 105 0.47 0.84 4.06
N TYR A 106 -0.52 0.31 3.35
CA TYR A 106 -1.46 1.15 2.62
C TYR A 106 -2.50 1.77 3.55
N LYS A 107 -2.99 2.96 3.22
CA LYS A 107 -4.07 3.63 3.96
C LYS A 107 -5.29 2.73 4.13
N THR A 108 -5.67 2.01 3.07
CA THR A 108 -6.81 1.09 3.10
C THR A 108 -6.64 -0.04 4.12
N ASP A 109 -5.42 -0.52 4.36
CA ASP A 109 -5.15 -1.54 5.38
C ASP A 109 -5.30 -0.94 6.78
N ALA A 110 -4.74 0.26 7.00
CA ALA A 110 -4.84 0.97 8.26
C ALA A 110 -6.30 1.25 8.66
N LEU A 111 -7.15 1.64 7.71
CA LEU A 111 -8.55 1.99 7.94
C LEU A 111 -9.44 0.80 8.35
N ILE A 112 -8.99 -0.44 8.12
CA ILE A 112 -9.74 -1.65 8.53
C ILE A 112 -9.54 -1.91 10.03
N SER A 113 -8.44 -1.46 10.61
CA SER A 113 -8.09 -1.73 12.00
C SER A 113 -8.52 -0.60 12.94
N LYS A 114 -9.03 -0.98 14.12
CA LYS A 114 -9.26 -0.06 15.25
C LYS A 114 -8.07 0.01 16.21
N LYS A 115 -7.09 -0.89 16.07
CA LYS A 115 -5.96 -1.06 17.01
C LYS A 115 -4.73 -0.21 16.66
N VAL A 116 -4.71 0.34 15.46
CA VAL A 116 -3.65 1.23 14.99
C VAL A 116 -4.23 2.57 14.57
N LYS A 117 -3.38 3.59 14.55
CA LYS A 117 -3.67 4.91 14.00
C LYS A 117 -2.67 5.26 12.92
N ILE A 118 -3.10 6.03 11.93
CA ILE A 118 -2.21 6.64 10.95
C ILE A 118 -1.52 7.82 11.62
N ILE A 119 -0.19 7.77 11.70
CA ILE A 119 0.62 8.88 12.25
C ILE A 119 1.16 9.79 11.15
N GLY A 120 1.09 9.36 9.89
CA GLY A 120 1.38 10.21 8.75
C GLY A 120 1.29 9.49 7.42
N ILE A 121 1.36 10.28 6.34
CA ILE A 121 1.25 9.83 4.96
C ILE A 121 2.58 10.17 4.26
N PHE A 122 3.11 9.25 3.45
CA PHE A 122 4.25 9.57 2.60
C PHE A 122 3.78 10.36 1.37
N PRO A 123 4.41 11.52 1.07
CA PRO A 123 4.18 12.25 -0.17
C PRO A 123 4.35 11.38 -1.42
N ARG A 124 3.48 11.59 -2.41
CA ARG A 124 3.43 10.78 -3.64
C ARG A 124 4.72 10.80 -4.46
N ASN A 125 5.53 11.84 -4.33
CA ASN A 125 6.82 11.96 -5.03
C ASN A 125 7.94 11.14 -4.37
N LEU A 126 7.71 10.54 -3.20
CA LEU A 126 8.72 9.73 -2.50
C LEU A 126 8.70 8.26 -2.92
N HIS A 127 7.70 7.80 -3.65
CA HIS A 127 7.64 6.42 -4.12
C HIS A 127 6.93 6.35 -5.47
N PRO A 128 7.14 5.28 -6.26
CA PRO A 128 6.34 5.06 -7.46
C PRO A 128 4.83 5.05 -7.13
N ALA A 129 3.99 5.46 -8.09
CA ALA A 129 2.55 5.50 -7.89
C ALA A 129 1.99 4.12 -7.54
N ILE A 130 1.17 4.06 -6.49
CA ILE A 130 0.47 2.83 -6.12
C ILE A 130 -0.78 2.73 -6.98
N ILE A 131 -0.79 1.81 -7.95
CA ILE A 131 -1.83 1.69 -8.95
C ILE A 131 -2.42 0.27 -8.94
N TYR A 132 -3.74 0.19 -8.95
CA TYR A 132 -4.48 -1.07 -9.09
C TYR A 132 -5.19 -1.05 -10.44
N PRO A 133 -4.60 -1.68 -11.47
CA PRO A 133 -5.26 -1.85 -12.75
C PRO A 133 -6.26 -3.01 -12.71
N ILE A 134 -7.31 -2.90 -13.51
CA ILE A 134 -8.23 -3.99 -13.82
C ILE A 134 -8.02 -4.45 -15.26
N ALA A 135 -8.22 -5.74 -15.51
CA ALA A 135 -8.20 -6.32 -16.84
C ALA A 135 -9.02 -7.62 -16.85
N LEU A 136 -9.65 -7.92 -17.99
CA LEU A 136 -10.13 -9.27 -18.25
C LEU A 136 -8.95 -10.18 -18.61
N THR A 137 -9.01 -11.42 -18.14
CA THR A 137 -8.14 -12.48 -18.66
C THR A 137 -8.64 -12.94 -20.02
N LYS A 138 -7.78 -13.61 -20.80
CA LYS A 138 -8.20 -14.21 -22.08
C LYS A 138 -9.39 -15.18 -21.96
N GLN A 139 -9.52 -15.85 -20.81
CA GLN A 139 -10.69 -16.68 -20.51
C GLN A 139 -11.89 -15.82 -20.13
N GLY A 140 -11.67 -14.78 -19.32
CA GLY A 140 -12.71 -13.82 -18.94
C GLY A 140 -13.32 -13.07 -20.14
N GLU A 141 -12.53 -12.79 -21.18
CA GLU A 141 -13.01 -12.22 -22.45
C GLU A 141 -14.03 -13.11 -23.18
N LYS A 142 -14.11 -14.41 -22.83
CA LYS A 142 -15.06 -15.36 -23.40
C LYS A 142 -16.21 -15.71 -22.44
N ASN A 143 -16.28 -15.04 -21.29
CA ASN A 143 -17.26 -15.32 -20.24
C ASN A 143 -18.15 -14.08 -20.03
N SER A 144 -19.45 -14.21 -20.28
CA SER A 144 -20.42 -13.12 -20.15
C SER A 144 -20.42 -12.50 -18.76
N GLU A 145 -20.33 -13.31 -17.71
CA GLU A 145 -20.36 -12.84 -16.32
C GLU A 145 -19.12 -12.04 -15.97
N ALA A 146 -17.95 -12.47 -16.46
CA ALA A 146 -16.72 -11.71 -16.26
C ALA A 146 -16.78 -10.35 -16.98
N ILE A 147 -17.31 -10.32 -18.21
CA ILE A 147 -17.51 -9.08 -18.97
C ILE A 147 -18.49 -8.15 -18.26
N HIS A 148 -19.63 -8.69 -17.79
CA HIS A 148 -20.62 -7.93 -17.03
C HIS A 148 -20.05 -7.38 -15.73
N PHE A 149 -19.28 -8.17 -14.98
CA PHE A 149 -18.65 -7.72 -13.76
C PHE A 149 -17.60 -6.62 -14.02
N ASN A 150 -16.76 -6.78 -15.06
CA ASN A 150 -15.80 -5.75 -15.43
C ASN A 150 -16.51 -4.45 -15.85
N LYS A 151 -17.61 -4.53 -16.60
CA LYS A 151 -18.44 -3.37 -16.94
C LYS A 151 -19.04 -2.74 -15.69
N PHE A 152 -19.62 -3.53 -14.79
CA PHE A 152 -20.19 -3.07 -13.53
C PHE A 152 -19.17 -2.30 -12.70
N ILE A 153 -17.96 -2.82 -12.53
CA ILE A 153 -16.88 -2.15 -11.78
C ILE A 153 -16.53 -0.79 -12.40
N ASN A 154 -16.54 -0.68 -13.73
CA ASN A 154 -16.15 0.53 -14.44
C ASN A 154 -17.25 1.58 -14.57
N THR A 155 -18.54 1.19 -14.59
CA THR A 155 -19.63 2.11 -14.93
C THR A 155 -20.63 2.34 -13.81
N ASN A 156 -20.74 1.45 -12.81
CA ASN A 156 -21.76 1.60 -11.79
C ASN A 156 -21.34 2.66 -10.74
N PRO A 157 -22.17 3.69 -10.48
CA PRO A 157 -21.82 4.75 -9.53
C PRO A 157 -21.66 4.25 -8.08
N GLN A 158 -22.32 3.15 -7.70
CA GLN A 158 -22.19 2.58 -6.35
C GLN A 158 -20.79 2.02 -6.10
N VAL A 159 -20.12 1.51 -7.15
CA VAL A 159 -18.75 0.99 -7.04
C VAL A 159 -17.78 2.07 -6.59
N LYS A 160 -17.96 3.29 -7.11
CA LYS A 160 -17.17 4.45 -6.68
C LYS A 160 -17.30 4.71 -5.18
N ASN A 161 -18.53 4.67 -4.66
CA ASN A 161 -18.79 4.89 -3.25
C ASN A 161 -18.18 3.78 -2.37
N ILE A 162 -18.22 2.52 -2.81
CA ILE A 162 -17.62 1.40 -2.09
C ILE A 162 -16.10 1.58 -1.99
N PHE A 163 -15.41 1.86 -3.10
CA PHE A 163 -13.96 2.05 -3.08
C PHE A 163 -13.53 3.25 -2.23
N ILE A 164 -14.22 4.38 -2.35
CA ILE A 164 -13.95 5.58 -1.53
C ILE A 164 -14.18 5.29 -0.05
N LYS A 165 -15.27 4.59 0.30
CA LYS A 165 -15.57 4.19 1.69
C LYS A 165 -14.44 3.36 2.29
N HIS A 166 -13.79 2.52 1.49
CA HIS A 166 -12.64 1.71 1.92
C HIS A 166 -11.29 2.42 1.82
N GLY A 167 -11.26 3.69 1.40
CA GLY A 167 -10.06 4.54 1.38
C GLY A 167 -9.25 4.50 0.09
N PHE A 168 -9.76 3.85 -0.97
CA PHE A 168 -9.15 3.95 -2.30
C PHE A 168 -9.52 5.28 -2.95
N HIS A 169 -8.65 5.75 -3.84
CA HIS A 169 -8.96 6.84 -4.75
C HIS A 169 -9.05 6.32 -6.17
N PHE A 170 -9.88 6.94 -7.01
CA PHE A 170 -9.88 6.62 -8.43
C PHE A 170 -8.63 7.21 -9.08
N TYR A 171 -8.03 6.42 -9.97
CA TYR A 171 -6.95 6.88 -10.82
C TYR A 171 -7.50 7.96 -11.76
N LYS A 172 -6.82 9.10 -11.84
CA LYS A 172 -7.17 10.23 -12.71
C LYS A 172 -6.20 10.31 -13.87
#